data_AF-A0A1I2E0F9-F1
#
_entry.id   AF-A0A1I2E0F9-F1
#
_cell.length_a   1.000
_cell.length_b   1.000
_cell.length_c   1.000
_cell.angle_alpha   90.00
_cell.angle_beta   90.00
_cell.angle_gamma   90.00
#
_symmetry.space_group_name_H-M   'P 1'
#
loop_
_entity.id
_entity.type
_entity.pdbx_description
1 polymer ?
#
loop_
_entity_poly.entity_id
_entity_poly.type
_entity_poly.pdbx_seq_one_letter_code
_entity_poly.pdbx_strand_id
1 'polypeptide(L)'
;MGTQLDQEKLKAMAAELAKDIKSEKDLGALTQQLVKLTVETALNAELDEHLGYEKHALEGRGTGNSRNGYSAKRLKGQHGEVPIQTPRDRDGS
;
A
#
# COMPACT_ATOMS: atom_id res chain seq x y z
N MET A 1 18.39 6.84 -8.02
CA MET A 1 17.28 6.56 -8.96
C MET A 1 16.13 7.49 -8.59
N GLY A 2 16.12 8.70 -9.14
CA GLY A 2 15.02 9.65 -8.90
C GLY A 2 13.84 9.22 -9.76
N THR A 3 12.73 8.85 -9.12
CA THR A 3 11.46 8.65 -9.79
C THR A 3 11.02 10.01 -10.35
N GLN A 4 11.23 10.24 -11.65
CA GLN A 4 10.49 11.29 -12.35
C GLN A 4 9.04 10.79 -12.49
N LEU A 5 8.26 11.00 -11.43
CA LEU A 5 6.81 10.98 -11.56
C LEU A 5 6.47 12.05 -12.59
N ASP A 6 5.73 11.65 -13.62
CA ASP A 6 5.26 12.52 -14.69
C ASP A 6 4.51 13.71 -14.07
N GLN A 7 5.13 14.90 -14.15
CA GLN A 7 4.65 16.09 -13.43
C GLN A 7 3.23 16.47 -13.83
N GLU A 8 2.82 16.15 -15.05
CA GLU A 8 1.47 16.41 -15.54
C GLU A 8 0.45 15.46 -14.92
N LYS A 9 0.79 14.18 -14.74
CA LYS A 9 -0.08 13.22 -14.04
C LYS A 9 -0.23 13.58 -12.56
N LEU A 10 0.86 14.03 -11.93
CA LEU A 10 0.83 14.51 -10.55
C LEU A 10 -0.07 15.73 -10.39
N LYS A 11 0.04 16.72 -11.27
CA LYS A 11 -0.84 17.90 -11.23
C LYS A 11 -2.29 17.52 -11.44
N ALA A 12 -2.59 16.61 -12.36
CA ALA A 12 -3.95 16.13 -12.59
C ALA A 12 -4.53 15.44 -11.35
N MET A 13 -3.77 14.55 -10.71
CA MET A 13 -4.18 13.92 -9.45
C MET A 13 -4.34 14.93 -8.32
N ALA A 14 -3.41 15.88 -8.19
CA ALA A 14 -3.49 16.93 -7.17
C ALA A 14 -4.72 17.84 -7.36
N ALA A 15 -5.06 18.17 -8.61
CA ALA A 15 -6.24 18.97 -8.92
C ALA A 15 -7.54 18.24 -8.54
N GLU A 16 -7.59 16.91 -8.74
CA GLU A 16 -8.75 16.12 -8.33
C GLU A 16 -8.87 16.04 -6.81
N LEU A 17 -7.77 15.73 -6.12
CA LEU A 17 -7.74 15.64 -4.65
C LEU A 17 -8.03 16.97 -3.98
N ALA A 18 -7.61 18.09 -4.56
CA ALA A 18 -7.83 19.43 -4.02
C ALA A 18 -9.32 19.82 -3.94
N LYS A 19 -10.21 19.18 -4.72
CA LYS A 19 -11.66 19.48 -4.70
C LYS A 19 -12.30 19.14 -3.35
N ASP A 20 -11.78 18.13 -2.67
CA ASP A 20 -12.36 17.59 -1.43
C ASP A 20 -11.63 18.06 -0.16
N ILE A 21 -10.48 18.75 -0.30
CA ILE A 21 -9.67 19.24 0.83
C ILE A 21 -10.12 20.64 1.21
N LYS A 22 -10.59 20.81 2.45
CA LYS A 22 -11.10 22.11 2.96
C LYS A 22 -10.26 22.66 4.11
N SER A 23 -9.41 21.85 4.72
CA SER A 23 -8.61 22.21 5.89
C SER A 23 -7.25 21.51 5.92
N GLU A 24 -6.34 22.01 6.75
CA GLU A 24 -5.05 21.35 7.02
C GLU A 24 -5.23 19.93 7.59
N LYS A 25 -6.30 19.70 8.36
CA LYS A 25 -6.63 18.38 8.89
C LYS A 25 -6.98 17.39 7.78
N ASP A 26 -7.71 17.82 6.77
CA ASP A 26 -8.06 16.98 5.61
C ASP A 26 -6.81 16.62 4.81
N LEU A 27 -5.87 17.57 4.64
CA LEU A 27 -4.58 17.32 4.01
C LEU A 27 -3.74 16.29 4.80
N GLY A 28 -3.75 16.38 6.13
CA GLY A 28 -3.11 15.40 7.01
C GLY A 28 -3.72 14.00 6.87
N ALA A 29 -5.06 13.90 6.83
CA ALA A 29 -5.77 12.63 6.64
C ALA A 29 -5.46 12.01 5.27
N LEU A 30 -5.46 12.82 4.21
CA LEU A 30 -5.06 12.37 2.86
C LEU A 30 -3.63 11.84 2.86
N THR A 31 -2.70 12.56 3.49
CA THR A 31 -1.30 12.13 3.58
C THR A 31 -1.17 10.76 4.26
N GLN A 32 -1.88 10.55 5.37
CA GLN A 32 -1.91 9.26 6.06
C GLN A 32 -2.48 8.14 5.17
N GLN A 33 -3.55 8.42 4.42
CA GLN A 33 -4.15 7.47 3.49
C GLN A 33 -3.21 7.11 2.34
N LEU A 34 -2.52 8.10 1.76
CA LEU A 34 -1.54 7.88 0.69
C LEU A 34 -0.38 7.01 1.16
N VAL A 35 0.15 7.28 2.36
CA VAL A 35 1.21 6.45 2.97
C VAL A 35 0.70 5.03 3.18
N LYS A 36 -0.49 4.87 3.77
CA LYS A 36 -1.11 3.55 3.96
C LYS A 36 -1.21 2.78 2.65
N LEU A 37 -1.83 3.38 1.63
CA LEU A 37 -2.06 2.73 0.34
C LEU A 37 -0.74 2.33 -0.33
N THR A 38 0.24 3.23 -0.32
CA THR A 38 1.55 3.00 -0.93
C THR A 38 2.26 1.83 -0.25
N VAL A 39 2.29 1.82 1.08
CA VAL A 39 2.95 0.75 1.85
C VAL A 39 2.22 -0.57 1.69
N GLU A 40 0.89 -0.60 1.81
CA GLU A 40 0.11 -1.83 1.63
C GLU A 40 0.27 -2.39 0.22
N THR A 41 0.32 -1.54 -0.81
CA THR A 41 0.53 -1.96 -2.20
C THR A 41 1.92 -2.55 -2.39
N ALA A 42 2.96 -1.88 -1.88
CA ALA A 42 4.34 -2.38 -1.93
C ALA A 42 4.47 -3.75 -1.24
N LEU A 43 3.94 -3.89 -0.03
CA LEU A 43 3.97 -5.17 0.70
C LEU A 43 3.18 -6.28 0.00
N ASN A 44 2.09 -5.97 -0.69
CA ASN A 44 1.37 -6.99 -1.47
C ASN A 44 2.22 -7.45 -2.66
N ALA A 45 2.88 -6.54 -3.37
CA ALA A 45 3.77 -6.86 -4.48
C ALA A 45 4.99 -7.67 -4.01
N GLU A 46 5.60 -7.30 -2.88
CA GLU A 46 6.67 -8.09 -2.26
C GLU A 46 6.20 -9.51 -1.92
N LEU A 47 4.96 -9.67 -1.41
CA LEU A 47 4.42 -10.99 -1.13
C LEU A 47 4.09 -11.78 -2.41
N ASP A 48 3.66 -11.12 -3.49
CA ASP A 48 3.48 -11.78 -4.80
C ASP A 48 4.82 -12.32 -5.31
N GLU A 49 5.90 -11.54 -5.19
CA GLU A 49 7.25 -11.96 -5.57
C GLU A 49 7.77 -13.10 -4.69
N HIS A 50 7.59 -13.00 -3.37
CA HIS A 50 8.00 -14.03 -2.40
C HIS A 50 7.30 -15.37 -2.63
N LEU A 51 5.99 -15.36 -2.89
CA LEU A 51 5.21 -16.56 -3.19
C LEU A 51 5.39 -17.04 -4.63
N GLY A 52 5.86 -16.17 -5.53
CA GLY A 52 6.00 -16.44 -6.96
C GLY A 52 4.69 -16.44 -7.74
N TYR A 53 3.59 -15.92 -7.17
CA TYR A 53 2.29 -15.86 -7.83
C TYR A 53 1.39 -14.76 -7.25
N GLU A 54 0.51 -14.23 -8.09
CA GLU A 54 -0.43 -13.17 -7.70
C GLU A 54 -1.59 -13.68 -6.84
N LYS A 55 -2.20 -12.79 -6.07
CA LYS A 55 -3.42 -13.11 -5.31
C LYS A 55 -4.51 -13.74 -6.20
N HIS A 56 -4.95 -14.94 -5.83
CA HIS A 56 -5.95 -15.77 -6.55
C HIS A 56 -5.47 -16.44 -7.85
N ALA A 57 -4.19 -16.34 -8.18
CA ALA A 57 -3.59 -17.03 -9.32
C ALA A 57 -3.69 -18.57 -9.16
N LEU A 58 -3.85 -19.29 -10.27
CA LEU A 58 -3.97 -20.76 -10.27
C LEU A 58 -2.63 -21.43 -9.95
N GLU A 59 -1.55 -20.75 -10.30
CA GLU A 59 -0.14 -21.08 -10.10
C GLU A 59 0.18 -21.33 -8.63
N GLY A 60 -0.53 -20.69 -7.71
CA GLY A 60 -0.37 -20.87 -6.27
C GLY A 60 -1.05 -22.10 -5.69
N ARG A 61 -1.80 -22.88 -6.48
CA ARG A 61 -2.51 -24.06 -5.97
C ARG A 61 -1.54 -25.24 -5.83
N GLY A 62 -1.35 -25.71 -4.60
CA GLY A 62 -0.52 -26.88 -4.33
C GLY A 62 0.99 -26.60 -4.27
N THR A 63 1.41 -25.33 -4.18
CA THR A 63 2.81 -24.91 -4.06
C THR A 63 3.39 -25.04 -2.66
N GLY A 64 2.58 -25.48 -1.68
CA GLY A 64 2.97 -25.60 -0.27
C GLY A 64 2.61 -24.35 0.53
N ASN A 65 3.12 -23.18 0.14
CA ASN A 65 2.85 -21.92 0.84
C ASN A 65 1.72 -21.11 0.18
N SER A 66 0.94 -20.39 1.00
CA SER A 66 -0.19 -19.60 0.53
C SER A 66 -0.42 -18.31 1.30
N ARG A 67 -1.04 -17.32 0.65
CA ARG A 67 -1.51 -16.11 1.33
C ARG A 67 -2.46 -16.48 2.48
N ASN A 68 -2.25 -15.90 3.66
CA ASN A 68 -3.00 -16.19 4.88
C ASN A 68 -3.63 -14.92 5.51
N GLY A 69 -4.23 -14.09 4.66
CA GLY A 69 -4.89 -12.86 5.08
C GLY A 69 -3.89 -11.75 5.43
N TYR A 70 -4.27 -10.93 6.41
CA TYR A 70 -3.55 -9.72 6.80
C TYR A 70 -3.40 -9.62 8.33
N SER A 71 -2.35 -8.95 8.78
CA SER A 71 -2.11 -8.58 10.16
C SER A 71 -2.13 -7.06 10.32
N ALA A 72 -2.66 -6.55 11.42
CA ALA A 72 -2.65 -5.12 11.71
C ALA A 72 -1.26 -4.67 12.20
N LYS A 73 -0.77 -3.54 11.68
CA LYS A 73 0.44 -2.86 12.16
C LYS A 73 0.21 -1.36 12.20
N ARG A 74 0.82 -0.67 13.17
CA ARG A 74 0.84 0.81 13.21
C ARG A 74 2.22 1.34 12.86
N LEU A 75 2.30 2.11 11.79
CA LEU A 75 3.50 2.86 11.42
C LEU A 75 3.53 4.18 12.20
N LYS A 76 4.71 4.57 12.66
CA LYS A 76 4.95 5.88 13.30
C LYS A 76 5.86 6.68 12.38
N GLY A 77 5.42 7.87 11.99
CA GLY A 77 6.19 8.76 11.12
C GLY A 77 5.84 10.22 11.33
N GLN A 78 6.37 11.08 10.46
CA GLN A 78 6.12 12.53 10.51
C GLN A 78 4.64 12.89 10.26
N HIS A 79 3.93 12.03 9.53
CA HIS A 79 2.50 12.12 9.27
C HIS A 79 1.63 11.56 10.41
N GLY A 80 2.22 11.23 11.56
CA GLY A 80 1.53 10.65 12.71
C GLY A 80 1.52 9.12 12.70
N GLU A 81 0.55 8.52 13.39
CA GLU A 81 0.37 7.07 13.41
C GLU A 81 -0.55 6.60 12.27
N VAL A 82 -0.08 5.67 11.44
CA VAL A 82 -0.84 5.14 10.30
C VAL A 82 -1.12 3.65 10.53
N PRO A 83 -2.39 3.25 10.70
CA PRO A 83 -2.76 1.84 10.77
C PRO A 83 -2.75 1.23 9.36
N ILE A 84 -1.98 0.16 9.19
CA ILE A 84 -1.86 -0.60 7.94
C ILE A 84 -2.24 -2.08 8.17
N GLN A 85 -2.61 -2.75 7.08
CA GLN A 85 -2.86 -4.19 6.99
C GLN A 85 -1.73 -4.83 6.20
N THR A 86 -0.82 -5.51 6.89
CA THR A 86 0.33 -6.18 6.26
C THR A 86 -0.08 -7.56 5.76
N PRO A 87 0.13 -7.90 4.49
CA PRO A 87 -0.14 -9.24 3.99
C PRO A 87 0.82 -10.24 4.62
N ARG A 88 0.41 -11.50 4.69
CA ARG A 88 1.23 -12.59 5.23
C ARG A 88 0.99 -13.90 4.49
N ASP A 89 1.99 -14.75 4.50
CA ASP A 89 1.93 -16.12 4.02
C ASP A 89 1.49 -17.09 5.13
N ARG A 90 1.36 -18.37 4.79
CA ARG A 90 0.85 -19.43 5.67
C ARG A 90 1.96 -19.95 6.57
N ASP A 91 3.16 -20.05 6.02
CA ASP A 91 4.30 -20.67 6.69
C ASP A 91 5.03 -19.68 7.60
N GLY A 92 4.78 -18.37 7.43
CA GLY A 92 5.40 -17.32 8.23
C GLY A 92 6.88 -17.14 7.91
N SER A 93 7.25 -17.44 6.66
CA SER A 93 8.60 -17.38 6.12
C SER A 93 8.97 -16.00 5.57
#